data_AF-A0A7V0QRM4-F1
#
_entry.id   AF-A0A7V0QRM4-F1
#
_cell.length_a   1.000
_cell.length_b   1.000
_cell.length_c   1.000
_cell.angle_alpha   90.00
_cell.angle_beta   90.00
_cell.angle_gamma   90.00
#
_symmetry.space_group_name_H-M   'P 1'
#
loop_
_entity.id
_entity.type
_entity.pdbx_description
1 polymer ?
#
loop_
_entity_poly.entity_id
_entity_poly.type
_entity_poly.pdbx_seq_one_letter_code
_entity_poly.pdbx_strand_id
1 'polypeptide(L)'
;MKITVTSGKGGTGKTLISTSLALSLSKKYPTTYIDLDVEEPNGYIFIKPEIQKKEPIALPFPKVDYDKCNFCGVCQEVCAYNAAVVLSFNNEVKIFPELCKSCGNCVLNCPEKAMFEVPREIGTLTYGKRENLKFFEGKLNISEVTTTSAIRIVKKKSLEETRDGEILIYDSPPGASCPMVEASKGGDYIILITEPTPF
;
A
#
# COMPACT_ATOMS: atom_id res chain seq x y z
N MET A 1 -2.40 13.53 16.27
CA MET A 1 -0.96 13.75 16.00
C MET A 1 -0.44 12.56 15.21
N LYS A 2 0.33 12.75 14.14
CA LYS A 2 0.84 11.71 13.25
C LYS A 2 2.37 11.74 13.21
N ILE A 3 3.00 10.69 13.71
CA ILE A 3 4.46 10.56 13.78
C ILE A 3 4.87 9.45 12.82
N THR A 4 5.74 9.76 11.87
CA THR A 4 6.32 8.75 10.98
C THR A 4 7.72 8.38 11.47
N VAL A 5 7.96 7.09 11.66
CA VAL A 5 9.29 6.55 11.98
C VAL A 5 9.87 5.96 10.70
N THR A 6 11.02 6.47 10.29
CA THR A 6 11.70 6.12 9.02
C THR A 6 13.18 5.85 9.23
N SER A 7 13.86 5.28 8.24
CA SER A 7 15.29 5.01 8.25
C SER A 7 15.89 5.09 6.86
N GLY A 8 17.19 5.39 6.76
CA GLY A 8 17.91 5.42 5.47
C GLY A 8 18.16 4.05 4.85
N LYS A 9 18.20 2.99 5.66
CA LYS A 9 18.40 1.59 5.23
C LYS A 9 17.55 0.62 6.05
N GLY A 10 17.43 -0.61 5.56
CA GLY A 10 16.85 -1.71 6.34
C GLY A 10 17.74 -2.10 7.53
N GLY A 11 17.15 -2.69 8.56
CA GLY A 11 17.90 -3.23 9.71
C GLY A 11 18.37 -2.22 10.76
N THR A 12 18.03 -0.93 10.68
CA THR A 12 18.45 0.09 11.67
C THR A 12 17.66 0.08 12.99
N GLY A 13 16.76 -0.87 13.17
CA GLY A 13 15.88 -0.93 14.37
C GLY A 13 14.66 -0.03 14.32
N LYS A 14 14.30 0.52 13.15
CA LYS A 14 13.10 1.35 12.94
C LYS A 14 11.83 0.74 13.56
N THR A 15 11.53 -0.52 13.25
CA THR A 15 10.33 -1.22 13.76
C THR A 15 10.37 -1.44 15.27
N LEU A 16 11.56 -1.65 15.85
CA LEU A 16 11.71 -1.72 17.30
C LEU A 16 11.37 -0.39 17.96
N ILE A 17 11.86 0.72 17.40
CA ILE A 17 11.59 2.07 17.93
C ILE A 17 10.12 2.45 17.74
N SER A 18 9.54 2.21 16.57
CA SER A 18 8.15 2.54 16.25
C SER A 18 7.16 1.80 17.16
N THR A 19 7.35 0.49 17.35
CA THR A 19 6.49 -0.34 18.20
C THR A 19 6.67 -0.01 19.69
N SER A 20 7.91 0.23 20.15
CA SER A 20 8.19 0.65 21.52
C SER A 20 7.57 1.99 21.85
N LEU A 21 7.66 2.95 20.93
CA LEU A 21 7.03 4.27 21.06
C LEU A 21 5.50 4.13 21.16
N ALA A 22 4.88 3.34 20.28
CA ALA A 22 3.45 3.10 20.29
C ALA A 22 2.96 2.47 21.60
N LEU A 23 3.64 1.40 22.07
CA LEU A 23 3.31 0.72 23.33
C LEU A 23 3.52 1.60 24.57
N SER A 24 4.49 2.50 24.54
CA SER A 24 4.73 3.44 25.64
C SER A 24 3.63 4.51 25.70
N LEU A 25 3.27 5.08 24.54
CA LEU A 25 2.24 6.10 24.42
C LEU A 25 0.84 5.55 24.74
N SER A 26 0.54 4.31 24.34
CA SER A 26 -0.77 3.69 24.57
C SER A 26 -1.14 3.52 26.05
N LYS A 27 -0.16 3.59 26.97
CA LYS A 27 -0.40 3.59 28.42
C LYS A 27 -1.07 4.87 28.93
N LYS A 28 -0.93 5.98 28.21
CA LYS A 28 -1.43 7.30 28.61
C LYS A 28 -2.39 7.92 27.62
N TYR A 29 -2.23 7.63 26.34
CA TYR A 29 -2.98 8.27 25.25
C TYR A 29 -3.55 7.22 24.31
N PRO A 30 -4.78 7.40 23.80
CA PRO A 30 -5.29 6.63 22.67
C PRO A 30 -4.29 6.65 21.50
N THR A 31 -3.77 5.48 21.13
CA THR A 31 -2.68 5.35 20.18
C THR A 31 -3.04 4.30 19.13
N THR A 32 -2.63 4.56 17.89
CA THR A 32 -2.80 3.65 16.76
C THR A 32 -1.45 3.44 16.07
N TYR A 33 -1.00 2.19 16.03
CA TYR A 33 0.19 1.77 15.29
C TYR A 33 -0.22 1.25 13.91
N ILE A 34 0.48 1.70 12.87
CA ILE A 34 0.18 1.36 11.48
C ILE A 34 1.48 0.95 10.81
N ASP A 35 1.59 -0.35 10.49
CA ASP A 35 2.70 -0.90 9.73
C ASP A 35 2.48 -0.61 8.24
N LEU A 36 3.29 0.31 7.71
CA LEU A 36 3.27 0.72 6.31
C LEU A 36 4.41 0.09 5.50
N ASP A 37 5.24 -0.75 6.12
CA ASP A 37 6.21 -1.58 5.41
C ASP A 37 5.50 -2.78 4.78
N VAL A 38 4.67 -2.51 3.77
CA VAL A 38 3.71 -3.49 3.24
C VAL A 38 4.33 -4.68 2.50
N GLU A 39 5.63 -4.61 2.21
CA GLU A 39 6.36 -5.72 1.60
C GLU A 39 6.81 -6.72 2.68
N GLU A 40 7.29 -6.23 3.82
CA GLU A 40 7.82 -7.04 4.92
C GLU A 40 7.34 -6.52 6.30
N PRO A 41 6.02 -6.52 6.57
CA PRO A 41 5.51 -5.99 7.82
C PRO A 41 5.90 -6.90 8.99
N ASN A 42 6.37 -6.28 10.07
CA ASN A 42 6.95 -6.98 11.23
C ASN A 42 6.44 -6.44 12.57
N GLY A 43 5.61 -5.38 12.58
CA GLY A 43 5.10 -4.77 13.80
C GLY A 43 4.31 -5.74 14.69
N TYR A 44 3.59 -6.69 14.09
CA TYR A 44 2.80 -7.69 14.82
C TYR A 44 3.64 -8.54 15.78
N ILE A 45 4.93 -8.76 15.50
CA ILE A 45 5.84 -9.56 16.33
C ILE A 45 6.02 -8.92 17.71
N PHE A 46 6.11 -7.59 17.75
CA PHE A 46 6.30 -6.81 18.97
C PHE A 46 4.95 -6.47 19.63
N ILE A 47 3.99 -6.06 18.81
CA ILE A 47 2.67 -5.62 19.30
C ILE A 47 1.86 -6.81 19.80
N LYS A 48 1.94 -7.99 19.18
CA LYS A 48 1.11 -9.16 19.50
C LYS A 48 -0.39 -8.82 19.65
N PRO A 49 -1.00 -8.18 18.65
CA PRO A 49 -2.40 -7.77 18.72
C PRO A 49 -3.33 -8.99 18.62
N GLU A 50 -4.47 -8.92 19.28
CA GLU A 50 -5.63 -9.76 18.98
C GLU A 50 -6.21 -9.30 17.64
N ILE A 51 -6.15 -10.17 16.63
CA ILE A 51 -6.62 -9.86 15.27
C ILE A 51 -8.14 -9.92 15.24
N GLN A 52 -8.76 -8.80 14.87
CA GLN A 52 -10.23 -8.68 14.84
C GLN A 52 -10.78 -8.76 13.42
N LYS A 53 -10.02 -8.30 12.43
CA LYS A 53 -10.50 -8.20 11.05
C LYS A 53 -9.35 -8.35 10.05
N LYS A 54 -9.65 -8.99 8.91
CA LYS A 54 -8.80 -9.01 7.72
C LYS A 54 -9.65 -8.68 6.51
N GLU A 55 -9.14 -7.82 5.64
CA GLU A 55 -9.82 -7.40 4.42
C GLU A 55 -8.84 -7.38 3.24
N PRO A 56 -9.29 -7.68 2.02
CA PRO A 56 -8.43 -7.58 0.86
C PRO A 56 -8.08 -6.12 0.56
N ILE A 57 -6.80 -5.88 0.24
CA ILE A 57 -6.36 -4.66 -0.44
C ILE A 57 -6.53 -4.95 -1.93
N ALA A 58 -7.42 -4.21 -2.59
CA ALA A 58 -7.68 -4.39 -4.01
C ALA A 58 -7.47 -3.09 -4.79
N LEU A 59 -7.02 -3.24 -6.04
CA LEU A 59 -6.92 -2.16 -7.02
C LEU A 59 -7.82 -2.44 -8.22
N PRO A 60 -8.32 -1.38 -8.89
CA PRO A 60 -9.00 -1.54 -10.16
C PRO A 60 -8.05 -2.14 -11.20
N PHE A 61 -8.46 -3.24 -11.83
CA PHE A 61 -7.70 -3.90 -12.87
C PHE A 61 -8.51 -3.98 -14.15
N PRO A 62 -7.94 -3.57 -15.30
CA PRO A 62 -8.67 -3.59 -16.55
C PRO A 62 -8.96 -5.01 -17.04
N LYS A 63 -10.17 -5.21 -17.55
CA LYS A 63 -10.60 -6.38 -18.32
C LYS A 63 -11.19 -5.93 -19.64
N VAL A 64 -11.11 -6.83 -20.61
CA VAL A 64 -11.54 -6.61 -21.99
C VAL A 64 -12.87 -7.34 -22.22
N ASP A 65 -13.84 -6.62 -22.76
CA ASP A 65 -15.06 -7.13 -23.35
C ASP A 65 -14.78 -7.41 -24.84
N TYR A 66 -14.57 -8.69 -25.16
CA TYR A 66 -14.21 -9.12 -26.52
C TYR A 66 -15.37 -8.99 -27.51
N ASP A 67 -16.62 -8.86 -27.05
CA ASP A 67 -17.76 -8.62 -27.93
C ASP A 67 -17.77 -7.18 -28.49
N LYS A 68 -17.09 -6.26 -27.80
CA LYS A 68 -16.96 -4.85 -28.20
C LYS A 68 -15.58 -4.51 -28.78
N CYS A 69 -14.56 -5.27 -28.43
CA CYS A 69 -13.18 -4.94 -28.80
C CYS A 69 -12.95 -5.16 -30.30
N ASN A 70 -12.51 -4.12 -31.00
CA ASN A 70 -12.06 -4.19 -32.40
C ASN A 70 -10.54 -4.21 -32.55
N PHE A 71 -9.80 -4.41 -31.46
CA PHE A 71 -8.32 -4.48 -31.45
C PHE A 71 -7.61 -3.23 -32.01
N CYS A 72 -8.21 -2.05 -31.85
CA CYS A 72 -7.68 -0.78 -32.39
C CYS A 72 -6.32 -0.32 -31.80
N GLY A 73 -5.85 -0.90 -30.69
CA GLY A 73 -4.53 -0.58 -30.14
C GLY A 73 -4.47 0.62 -29.19
N VAL A 74 -5.53 1.43 -29.07
CA VAL A 74 -5.51 2.66 -28.22
C VAL A 74 -5.12 2.36 -26.77
N CYS A 75 -5.58 1.24 -26.19
CA CYS A 75 -5.22 0.84 -24.83
C CYS A 75 -3.71 0.58 -24.63
N GLN A 76 -3.02 0.11 -25.68
CA GLN A 76 -1.57 -0.07 -25.70
C GLN A 76 -0.87 1.29 -25.84
N GLU A 77 -1.33 2.16 -26.75
CA GLU A 77 -0.74 3.48 -27.00
C GLU A 77 -0.76 4.40 -25.77
N VAL A 78 -1.86 4.40 -25.02
CA VAL A 78 -2.00 5.24 -23.80
C VAL A 78 -1.30 4.65 -22.57
N CYS A 79 -0.76 3.42 -22.68
CA CYS A 79 -0.15 2.73 -21.55
C CYS A 79 1.33 3.12 -21.38
N ALA A 80 1.59 4.13 -20.55
CA ALA A 80 2.96 4.57 -20.23
C ALA A 80 3.87 3.48 -19.61
N TYR A 81 3.29 2.37 -19.15
CA TYR A 81 4.00 1.26 -18.50
C TYR A 81 4.15 0.03 -19.40
N ASN A 82 3.67 0.09 -20.65
CA ASN A 82 3.65 -1.06 -21.58
C ASN A 82 2.99 -2.32 -20.99
N ALA A 83 1.98 -2.12 -20.13
CA ALA A 83 1.27 -3.18 -19.45
C ALA A 83 0.17 -3.82 -20.31
N ALA A 84 -0.27 -3.16 -21.38
CA ALA A 84 -1.27 -3.68 -22.31
C ALA A 84 -0.63 -3.86 -23.70
N VAL A 85 -0.82 -5.03 -24.30
CA VAL A 85 -0.33 -5.37 -25.64
C VAL A 85 -1.48 -5.94 -26.46
N VAL A 86 -1.68 -5.41 -27.67
CA VAL A 86 -2.70 -5.87 -28.61
C VAL A 86 -2.03 -6.74 -29.67
N LEU A 87 -2.48 -7.98 -29.77
CA LEU A 87 -2.03 -8.96 -30.74
C LEU A 87 -3.13 -9.12 -31.79
N SER A 88 -3.14 -8.24 -32.79
CA SER A 88 -4.23 -8.20 -33.78
C SER A 88 -4.28 -9.44 -34.69
N PHE A 89 -3.18 -10.21 -34.81
CA PHE A 89 -3.14 -11.42 -35.63
C PHE A 89 -3.93 -12.59 -35.03
N ASN A 90 -4.19 -12.58 -33.71
CA ASN A 90 -4.97 -13.60 -33.01
C ASN A 90 -6.14 -13.00 -32.21
N ASN A 91 -6.50 -11.74 -32.45
CA ASN A 91 -7.60 -11.04 -31.77
C ASN A 91 -7.49 -11.13 -30.24
N GLU A 92 -6.31 -10.82 -29.70
CA GLU A 92 -6.04 -10.87 -28.26
C GLU A 92 -5.57 -9.51 -27.73
N VAL A 93 -6.04 -9.15 -26.53
CA VAL A 93 -5.48 -8.04 -25.75
C VAL A 93 -4.92 -8.62 -24.45
N LYS A 94 -3.60 -8.59 -24.32
CA LYS A 94 -2.89 -9.12 -23.16
C LYS A 94 -2.54 -7.98 -22.20
N ILE A 95 -2.90 -8.15 -20.94
CA ILE A 95 -2.58 -7.19 -19.88
C ILE A 95 -1.69 -7.88 -18.86
N PHE A 96 -0.49 -7.34 -18.62
CA PHE A 96 0.50 -7.84 -17.68
C PHE A 96 0.26 -7.20 -16.30
N PRO A 97 -0.23 -7.97 -15.31
CA PRO A 97 -0.54 -7.42 -13.99
C PRO A 97 0.65 -6.79 -13.29
N GLU A 98 1.85 -7.34 -13.51
CA GLU A 98 3.11 -6.91 -12.89
C GLU A 98 3.58 -5.55 -13.41
N LEU A 99 3.12 -5.12 -14.59
CA LEU A 99 3.45 -3.80 -15.16
C LEU A 99 2.32 -2.79 -14.94
N CYS A 100 1.09 -3.27 -14.72
CA CYS A 100 -0.08 -2.42 -14.62
C CYS A 100 -0.11 -1.64 -13.31
N LYS A 101 -0.09 -0.30 -13.40
CA LYS A 101 -0.21 0.59 -12.22
C LYS A 101 -1.65 0.96 -11.86
N SER A 102 -2.65 0.29 -12.45
CA SER A 102 -4.08 0.49 -12.11
C SER A 102 -4.52 1.96 -12.27
N CYS A 103 -4.05 2.65 -13.32
CA CYS A 103 -4.31 4.08 -13.54
C CYS A 103 -5.60 4.39 -14.31
N GLY A 104 -6.27 3.38 -14.86
CA GLY A 104 -7.54 3.54 -15.59
C GLY A 104 -7.45 4.16 -17.00
N ASN A 105 -6.27 4.59 -17.46
CA ASN A 105 -6.13 5.25 -18.77
C ASN A 105 -6.65 4.40 -19.95
N CYS A 106 -6.41 3.09 -19.93
CA CYS A 106 -6.88 2.19 -20.99
C CYS A 106 -8.41 2.05 -21.03
N VAL A 107 -9.08 2.16 -19.88
CA VAL A 107 -10.55 2.16 -19.77
C VAL A 107 -11.11 3.49 -20.23
N LEU A 108 -10.54 4.60 -19.73
CA LEU A 108 -10.99 5.95 -20.04
C LEU A 108 -10.88 6.29 -21.53
N ASN A 109 -9.81 5.83 -22.20
CA ASN A 109 -9.54 6.19 -23.59
C ASN A 109 -10.00 5.14 -24.61
N CYS A 110 -10.68 4.07 -24.20
CA CYS A 110 -11.16 3.05 -25.13
C CYS A 110 -12.32 3.59 -25.97
N PRO A 111 -12.17 3.77 -27.30
CA PRO A 111 -13.22 4.34 -28.15
C PRO A 111 -14.46 3.43 -28.22
N GLU A 112 -14.24 2.11 -28.21
CA GLU A 112 -15.31 1.10 -28.27
C GLU A 112 -15.98 0.85 -26.91
N LYS A 113 -15.49 1.47 -25.82
CA LYS A 113 -15.91 1.17 -24.45
C LYS A 113 -15.85 -0.35 -24.15
N ALA A 114 -14.86 -1.01 -24.73
CA ALA A 114 -14.60 -2.45 -24.59
C ALA A 114 -13.75 -2.78 -23.36
N MET A 115 -13.38 -1.79 -22.55
CA MET A 115 -12.54 -1.96 -21.37
C MET A 115 -13.33 -1.56 -20.12
N PHE A 116 -13.23 -2.34 -19.05
CA PHE A 116 -13.85 -2.06 -17.77
C PHE A 116 -12.94 -2.51 -16.62
N GLU A 117 -13.16 -1.95 -15.43
CA GLU A 117 -12.34 -2.29 -14.25
C GLU A 117 -13.04 -3.35 -13.39
N VAL A 118 -12.25 -4.31 -12.90
CA VAL A 118 -12.65 -5.25 -11.86
C VAL A 118 -11.68 -5.16 -10.69
N PRO A 119 -12.11 -5.42 -9.45
CA PRO A 119 -11.19 -5.47 -8.33
C PRO A 119 -10.20 -6.63 -8.49
N ARG A 120 -8.90 -6.34 -8.41
CA ARG A 120 -7.82 -7.33 -8.27
C ARG A 120 -7.22 -7.18 -6.88
N GLU A 121 -7.27 -8.26 -6.12
CA GLU A 121 -6.62 -8.34 -4.82
C GLU A 121 -5.10 -8.33 -4.99
N ILE A 122 -4.43 -7.43 -4.28
CA ILE A 122 -2.97 -7.25 -4.29
C ILE A 122 -2.37 -7.47 -2.89
N GLY A 123 -3.17 -7.78 -1.89
CA GLY A 123 -2.70 -7.93 -0.52
C GLY A 123 -3.82 -8.00 0.50
N THR A 124 -3.45 -7.98 1.77
CA THR A 124 -4.36 -8.02 2.92
C THR A 124 -4.09 -6.83 3.84
N LEU A 125 -5.17 -6.18 4.28
CA LEU A 125 -5.18 -5.26 5.40
C LEU A 125 -5.63 -6.03 6.64
N THR A 126 -4.78 -6.05 7.66
CA THR A 126 -5.10 -6.66 8.94
C THR A 126 -5.36 -5.56 9.97
N TYR A 127 -6.42 -5.74 10.75
CA TYR A 127 -6.73 -4.91 11.90
C TYR A 127 -6.81 -5.75 13.18
N GLY A 128 -6.23 -5.22 14.24
CA GLY A 128 -6.26 -5.83 15.56
C GLY A 128 -6.11 -4.80 16.67
N LYS A 129 -6.12 -5.28 17.91
CA LYS A 129 -5.94 -4.46 19.10
C LYS A 129 -5.08 -5.15 20.14
N ARG A 130 -4.42 -4.35 20.96
CA ARG A 130 -3.85 -4.80 22.23
C ARG A 130 -4.11 -3.73 23.27
N GLU A 131 -4.94 -4.04 24.27
CA GLU A 131 -5.34 -3.08 25.29
C GLU A 131 -5.86 -1.77 24.65
N ASN A 132 -5.21 -0.63 24.91
CA ASN A 132 -5.55 0.68 24.35
C ASN A 132 -4.88 1.01 23.01
N LEU A 133 -4.10 0.08 22.44
CA LEU A 133 -3.41 0.25 21.18
C LEU A 133 -4.20 -0.41 20.03
N LYS A 134 -4.59 0.39 19.04
CA LYS A 134 -5.07 -0.16 17.75
C LYS A 134 -3.87 -0.50 16.87
N PHE A 135 -4.03 -1.54 16.07
CA PHE A 135 -3.01 -2.05 15.18
C PHE A 135 -3.57 -2.21 13.76
N PHE A 136 -2.87 -1.65 12.79
CA PHE A 136 -3.11 -1.89 11.37
C PHE A 136 -1.83 -2.37 10.69
N GLU A 137 -1.97 -3.28 9.76
CA GLU A 137 -0.88 -3.80 8.94
C GLU A 137 -1.37 -3.97 7.51
N GLY A 138 -0.66 -3.39 6.55
CA GLY A 138 -0.79 -3.79 5.16
C GLY A 138 0.23 -4.86 4.83
N LYS A 139 -0.16 -5.87 4.06
CA LYS A 139 0.76 -6.86 3.51
C LYS A 139 0.42 -7.12 2.05
N LEU A 140 1.37 -6.93 1.15
CA LEU A 140 1.23 -7.27 -0.26
C LEU A 140 1.29 -8.78 -0.50
N ASN A 141 0.62 -9.23 -1.56
CA ASN A 141 0.84 -10.55 -2.13
C ASN A 141 2.23 -10.61 -2.77
N ILE A 142 2.79 -11.82 -2.86
CA ILE A 142 4.07 -12.04 -3.54
C ILE A 142 3.96 -11.57 -5.00
N SER A 143 5.02 -10.95 -5.51
CA SER A 143 5.13 -10.42 -6.88
C SER A 143 4.32 -9.14 -7.18
N GLU A 144 3.73 -8.50 -6.18
CA GLU A 144 3.06 -7.22 -6.36
C GLU A 144 4.03 -6.03 -6.33
N VAL A 145 3.88 -5.08 -7.26
CA VAL A 145 4.79 -3.93 -7.42
C VAL A 145 4.10 -2.59 -7.15
N THR A 146 2.96 -2.61 -6.46
CA THR A 146 2.08 -1.45 -6.20
C THR A 146 2.14 -1.00 -4.73
N THR A 147 3.34 -1.02 -4.14
CA THR A 147 3.62 -0.65 -2.73
C THR A 147 3.01 0.69 -2.33
N THR A 148 3.20 1.74 -3.13
CA THR A 148 2.65 3.08 -2.82
C THR A 148 1.12 3.12 -2.78
N SER A 149 0.46 2.39 -3.67
CA SER A 149 -1.01 2.27 -3.68
C SER A 149 -1.51 1.50 -2.47
N ALA A 150 -0.84 0.41 -2.07
CA ALA A 150 -1.17 -0.32 -0.85
C ALA A 150 -1.00 0.54 0.40
N ILE A 151 0.11 1.28 0.53
CA ILE A 151 0.35 2.24 1.63
C ILE A 151 -0.79 3.27 1.72
N ARG A 152 -1.22 3.84 0.58
CA ARG A 152 -2.36 4.78 0.52
C ARG A 152 -3.64 4.16 1.04
N ILE A 153 -3.95 2.94 0.62
CA ILE A 153 -5.16 2.23 1.04
C ILE A 153 -5.11 1.95 2.55
N VAL A 154 -3.99 1.44 3.06
CA VAL A 154 -3.79 1.16 4.49
C VAL A 154 -3.94 2.44 5.33
N LYS A 155 -3.32 3.55 4.90
CA LYS A 155 -3.47 4.85 5.57
C LYS A 155 -4.90 5.35 5.55
N LYS A 156 -5.57 5.30 4.41
CA LYS A 156 -6.97 5.72 4.29
C LYS A 156 -7.87 4.90 5.22
N LYS A 157 -7.75 3.56 5.16
CA LYS A 157 -8.57 2.63 5.94
C LYS A 157 -8.32 2.72 7.44
N SER A 158 -7.06 2.87 7.86
CA SER A 158 -6.74 3.10 9.27
C SER A 158 -7.31 4.42 9.79
N LEU A 159 -7.28 5.49 8.98
CA LEU A 159 -7.85 6.79 9.36
C LEU A 159 -9.38 6.74 9.53
N GLU A 160 -10.09 5.97 8.70
CA GLU A 160 -11.55 5.74 8.83
C GLU A 160 -11.93 5.15 10.21
N GLU A 161 -11.01 4.41 10.85
CA GLU A 161 -11.21 3.72 12.13
C GLU A 161 -10.56 4.45 13.33
N THR A 162 -9.85 5.56 13.09
CA THR A 162 -9.22 6.39 14.13
C THR A 162 -10.15 7.49 14.62
N ARG A 163 -10.08 7.81 15.91
CA ARG A 163 -10.82 8.92 16.52
C ARG A 163 -9.98 10.19 16.55
N ASP A 164 -10.68 11.31 16.67
CA ASP A 164 -10.01 12.60 16.79
C ASP A 164 -9.18 12.68 18.07
N GLY A 165 -7.99 13.26 17.97
CA GLY A 165 -7.02 13.34 19.07
C GLY A 165 -6.16 12.07 19.31
N GLU A 166 -6.34 10.98 18.56
CA GLU A 166 -5.44 9.82 18.65
C GLU A 166 -4.01 10.16 18.18
N ILE A 167 -3.03 9.49 18.79
CA ILE A 167 -1.64 9.52 18.31
C ILE A 167 -1.44 8.37 17.33
N LEU A 168 -1.06 8.68 16.10
CA LEU A 168 -0.82 7.72 15.03
C LEU A 168 0.68 7.55 14.84
N ILE A 169 1.15 6.31 14.94
CA ILE A 169 2.53 5.94 14.67
C ILE A 169 2.57 5.19 13.34
N TYR A 170 3.19 5.81 12.34
CA TYR A 170 3.43 5.21 11.03
C TYR A 170 4.81 4.58 11.02
N ASP A 171 4.89 3.26 10.87
CA ASP A 171 6.14 2.55 10.63
C ASP A 171 6.38 2.47 9.12
N SER A 172 7.28 3.30 8.59
CA SER A 172 7.49 3.39 7.14
C SER A 172 8.34 2.24 6.60
N PRO A 173 8.33 1.94 5.30
CA PRO A 173 9.40 1.14 4.69
C PRO A 173 10.76 1.89 4.80
N PRO A 174 11.89 1.17 4.72
CA PRO A 174 13.21 1.78 4.75
C PRO A 174 13.54 2.53 3.46
N GLY A 175 14.56 3.39 3.52
CA GLY A 175 15.12 4.08 2.36
C GLY A 175 14.56 5.48 2.13
N ALA A 176 14.75 5.98 0.91
CA ALA A 176 14.30 7.31 0.48
C ALA A 176 13.44 7.26 -0.81
N SER A 177 12.88 6.08 -1.12
CA SER A 177 12.09 5.83 -2.32
C SER A 177 10.62 6.25 -2.14
N CYS A 178 9.83 6.18 -3.22
CA CYS A 178 8.41 6.56 -3.23
C CYS A 178 7.57 5.92 -2.10
N PRO A 179 7.73 4.63 -1.72
CA PRO A 179 7.04 4.05 -0.57
C PRO A 179 7.29 4.80 0.74
N MET A 180 8.54 5.17 1.05
CA MET A 180 8.87 5.93 2.25
C MET A 180 8.24 7.34 2.22
N VAL A 181 8.29 8.00 1.07
CA VAL A 181 7.67 9.33 0.88
C VAL A 181 6.15 9.24 1.07
N GLU A 182 5.50 8.23 0.50
CA GLU A 182 4.07 8.02 0.63
C GLU A 182 3.65 7.70 2.07
N ALA A 183 4.41 6.87 2.77
CA ALA A 183 4.20 6.58 4.18
C ALA A 183 4.29 7.85 5.03
N SER A 184 5.29 8.69 4.76
CA SER A 184 5.55 9.96 5.47
C SER A 184 4.56 11.08 5.16
N LYS A 185 3.88 11.02 4.00
CA LYS A 185 2.99 12.10 3.54
C LYS A 185 1.87 12.40 4.54
N GLY A 186 1.73 13.65 4.94
CA GLY A 186 0.70 14.08 5.89
C GLY A 186 0.96 13.68 7.35
N GLY A 187 2.20 13.25 7.68
CA GLY A 187 2.68 13.20 9.05
C GLY A 187 3.03 14.59 9.59
N ASP A 188 2.84 14.80 10.89
CA ASP A 188 3.19 16.04 11.59
C ASP A 188 4.67 16.07 11.97
N TYR A 189 5.24 14.90 12.27
CA TYR A 189 6.64 14.72 12.66
C TYR A 189 7.25 13.51 11.96
N ILE A 190 8.55 13.58 11.72
CA ILE A 190 9.37 12.47 11.23
C ILE A 190 10.46 12.19 12.26
N ILE A 191 10.55 10.94 12.70
CA ILE A 191 11.67 10.41 13.48
C ILE A 191 12.53 9.58 12.53
N LEU A 192 13.69 10.12 12.18
CA LEU A 192 14.66 9.42 11.33
C LEU A 192 15.61 8.60 12.21
N ILE A 193 15.58 7.29 12.03
CA ILE A 193 16.47 6.34 12.70
C ILE A 193 17.69 6.12 11.81
N THR A 194 18.86 6.46 12.35
CA THR A 194 20.16 6.25 11.70
C THR A 194 21.03 5.32 12.54
N GLU A 195 21.95 4.63 11.87
CA GLU A 195 22.95 3.77 12.47
C GLU A 195 24.32 4.20 11.93
N PRO A 196 25.41 4.16 12.73
CA PRO A 196 26.73 4.58 12.29
C PRO A 196 27.42 3.63 11.29
N THR A 197 26.78 2.55 10.84
CA THR A 197 27.39 1.63 9.87
C THR A 197 27.58 2.33 8.52
N PRO A 198 28.82 2.43 8.00
CA PRO A 198 29.08 3.00 6.68
C PRO A 198 28.36 2.23 5.57
N PHE A 199 27.95 2.95 4.52
CA PHE A 199 27.47 2.38 3.26
C PHE A 199 28.62 1.74 2.47
#